data_AF-A0A934F8E6-F1
#
_entry.id   AF-A0A934F8E6-F1
#
_cell.length_a   1.000
_cell.length_b   1.000
_cell.length_c   1.000
_cell.angle_alpha   90.00
_cell.angle_beta   90.00
_cell.angle_gamma   90.00
#
_symmetry.space_group_name_H-M   'P 1'
#
loop_
_entity.id
_entity.type
_entity.pdbx_description
1 polymer ?
#
loop_
_entity_poly.entity_id
_entity_poly.type
_entity_poly.pdbx_seq_one_letter_code
_entity_poly.pdbx_strand_id
1 'polypeptide(L)'
;MKPVLLGLAAVLLFPAALLAQKPRITSQDQLPRFSYPYTGKVTDVLTDDAVYGKLAEAVRADLEKLLQEHEIADRSTLQDVQGTLLALDLHAGRHDAALERIQIIRGLDEKPAAKLTGGLLSESIILARRSGEFRDEAAFRVAFQRTYAAKLATLPWEVVGDVIKQTKGNAEIMTEALVVGNLSSQFQPGIDRTGAISGDVARVLLAQRTNLAHYLPLKAERVAALAAYIASHQKTKPDIWAARAVDLAGVSGLTPVVVGIWDSGVDVAVFPGQQWRNAAEEANGRDDDGNGYVDDLHGIAYDLKARPVPDLLLPLTEEQRANYPGMRNLTKGLLDVQASIESPEASELKKVMSGLKPEAVKPFIENLNFFGNYTHGTHVAGIAAAGNPAVRLLGARITFDHRMIPDVPTREQAERDAAAMRAVVSYFQQQKVRVVNMSWGGTPRSIEAAFEANGAGGTPEARRKTAREYFELSRVALTEALRAAPEILFVVAAGNSNSDAKFDETIPSGIDLPNVLTVGAVDQAGEETSFTSFGKNVDVHANGFEVESALPGGGRLKYSGTSMAAPNVANLAAKLLALRPQLTVAEVTDLIQRAVDRSADGRIQLLNPRRSVELLRSANSR
;
A
#
# COMPACT_ATOMS: atom_id res chain seq x y z
N MET A 1 31.87 -65.56 55.54
CA MET A 1 31.12 -65.50 54.26
C MET A 1 30.08 -64.39 54.31
N LYS A 2 30.33 -63.28 53.61
CA LYS A 2 29.39 -62.58 52.71
C LYS A 2 30.06 -61.24 52.31
N PRO A 3 30.39 -61.07 51.02
CA PRO A 3 31.14 -59.92 50.53
C PRO A 3 30.24 -58.72 50.22
N VAL A 4 30.91 -57.58 50.17
CA VAL A 4 30.50 -56.26 49.70
C VAL A 4 29.76 -56.33 48.36
N LEU A 5 28.59 -55.69 48.26
CA LEU A 5 27.91 -55.40 47.00
C LEU A 5 28.05 -53.90 46.69
N LEU A 6 28.88 -53.55 45.70
CA LEU A 6 28.86 -52.25 45.05
C LEU A 6 27.55 -52.12 44.25
N GLY A 7 26.74 -51.12 44.57
CA GLY A 7 25.59 -50.73 43.75
C GLY A 7 26.04 -49.94 42.53
N LEU A 8 25.91 -50.53 41.34
CA LEU A 8 26.03 -49.82 40.07
C LEU A 8 24.76 -48.97 39.87
N ALA A 9 24.87 -47.65 39.99
CA ALA A 9 23.82 -46.73 39.58
C ALA A 9 23.84 -46.59 38.05
N ALA A 10 22.87 -47.22 37.38
CA ALA A 10 22.64 -47.02 35.95
C ALA A 10 22.05 -45.62 35.73
N VAL A 11 22.88 -44.69 35.23
CA VAL A 11 22.42 -43.41 34.71
C VAL A 11 21.74 -43.67 33.36
N LEU A 12 20.41 -43.65 33.36
CA LEU A 12 19.61 -43.60 32.13
C LEU A 12 19.81 -42.24 31.48
N LEU A 13 20.75 -42.15 30.54
CA LEU A 13 20.86 -41.06 29.58
C LEU A 13 19.65 -41.14 28.64
N PHE A 14 18.63 -40.33 28.89
CA PHE A 14 17.63 -40.04 27.86
C PHE A 14 18.35 -39.34 26.69
N PRO A 15 18.17 -39.79 25.44
CA PRO A 15 18.62 -39.01 24.30
C PRO A 15 17.78 -37.74 24.27
N ALA A 16 18.41 -36.59 24.50
CA ALA A 16 17.83 -35.32 24.13
C ALA A 16 17.56 -35.40 22.62
N ALA A 17 16.30 -35.59 22.24
CA ALA A 17 15.88 -35.44 20.87
C ALA A 17 16.26 -34.01 20.46
N LEU A 18 17.27 -33.88 19.59
CA LEU A 18 17.51 -32.67 18.83
C LEU A 18 16.20 -32.38 18.09
N LEU A 19 15.38 -31.48 18.63
CA LEU A 19 14.27 -30.90 17.88
C LEU A 19 14.91 -30.27 16.64
N ALA A 20 14.73 -30.89 15.48
CA ALA A 20 15.13 -30.30 14.22
C ALA A 20 14.49 -28.92 14.14
N GLN A 21 15.30 -27.86 14.05
CA GLN A 21 14.78 -26.51 13.90
C GLN A 21 13.98 -26.47 12.59
N LYS A 22 12.74 -25.97 12.66
CA LYS A 22 11.90 -25.79 11.48
C LYS A 22 12.65 -24.92 10.47
N PRO A 23 12.64 -25.25 9.16
CA PRO A 23 13.15 -24.35 8.15
C PRO A 23 12.53 -22.96 8.28
N ARG A 24 13.37 -21.93 8.27
CA ARG A 24 12.94 -20.55 8.45
C ARG A 24 12.71 -19.87 7.10
N ILE A 25 11.52 -19.35 6.90
CA ILE A 25 11.11 -18.58 5.71
C ILE A 25 11.43 -17.10 5.95
N THR A 26 12.33 -16.54 5.17
CA THR A 26 12.85 -15.17 5.32
C THR A 26 12.55 -14.24 4.13
N SER A 27 11.92 -14.76 3.08
CA SER A 27 11.37 -13.95 1.98
C SER A 27 10.06 -14.56 1.45
N GLN A 28 9.26 -13.73 0.78
CA GLN A 28 8.00 -14.16 0.17
C GLN A 28 8.16 -15.24 -0.91
N ASP A 29 9.34 -15.32 -1.56
CA ASP A 29 9.67 -16.32 -2.58
C ASP A 29 9.71 -17.75 -2.03
N GLN A 30 10.09 -17.90 -0.76
CA GLN A 30 10.25 -19.20 -0.10
C GLN A 30 8.91 -19.80 0.36
N LEU A 31 7.82 -19.02 0.33
CA LEU A 31 6.49 -19.52 0.70
C LEU A 31 5.98 -20.56 -0.32
N PRO A 32 5.42 -21.69 0.14
CA PRO A 32 4.85 -22.68 -0.77
C PRO A 32 3.71 -22.08 -1.59
N ARG A 33 3.59 -22.52 -2.85
CA ARG A 33 2.52 -22.11 -3.76
C ARG A 33 1.46 -23.21 -3.82
N PHE A 34 0.33 -22.98 -3.15
CA PHE A 34 -0.81 -23.89 -3.16
C PHE A 34 -1.69 -23.69 -4.40
N SER A 35 -2.38 -24.75 -4.82
CA SER A 35 -3.29 -24.75 -5.96
C SER A 35 -4.35 -25.84 -5.80
N TYR A 36 -5.61 -25.50 -6.03
CA TYR A 36 -6.76 -26.38 -5.80
C TYR A 36 -7.53 -26.60 -7.10
N PRO A 37 -7.66 -27.84 -7.60
CA PRO A 37 -8.41 -28.13 -8.81
C PRO A 37 -9.88 -27.68 -8.71
N TYR A 38 -10.34 -26.89 -9.67
CA TYR A 38 -11.68 -26.33 -9.67
C TYR A 38 -12.05 -25.77 -11.06
N THR A 39 -13.20 -26.15 -11.58
CA THR A 39 -13.68 -25.73 -12.92
C THR A 39 -15.09 -25.12 -12.89
N GLY A 40 -15.62 -24.85 -11.69
CA GLY A 40 -16.94 -24.23 -11.53
C GLY A 40 -16.88 -22.71 -11.58
N LYS A 41 -17.99 -22.05 -11.20
CA LYS A 41 -17.99 -20.59 -11.09
C LYS A 41 -17.34 -20.19 -9.78
N VAL A 42 -16.45 -19.21 -9.80
CA VAL A 42 -15.80 -18.65 -8.61
C VAL A 42 -16.79 -18.25 -7.52
N THR A 43 -17.99 -17.84 -7.92
CA THR A 43 -19.09 -17.47 -7.02
C THR A 43 -19.72 -18.67 -6.30
N ASP A 44 -19.57 -19.90 -6.80
CA ASP A 44 -20.11 -21.08 -6.13
C ASP A 44 -19.43 -21.30 -4.77
N VAL A 45 -18.15 -20.90 -4.61
CA VAL A 45 -17.48 -20.89 -3.29
C VAL A 45 -18.19 -19.97 -2.29
N LEU A 46 -18.92 -18.96 -2.78
CA LEU A 46 -19.67 -18.01 -1.97
C LEU A 46 -21.10 -18.46 -1.67
N THR A 47 -21.65 -19.44 -2.38
CA THR A 47 -23.08 -19.79 -2.32
C THR A 47 -23.37 -21.26 -2.07
N ASP A 48 -22.44 -22.16 -2.40
CA ASP A 48 -22.56 -23.61 -2.27
C ASP A 48 -21.69 -24.11 -1.11
N ASP A 49 -22.34 -24.67 -0.08
CA ASP A 49 -21.67 -25.16 1.12
C ASP A 49 -20.74 -26.35 0.87
N ALA A 50 -21.04 -27.21 -0.11
CA ALA A 50 -20.21 -28.36 -0.44
C ALA A 50 -18.93 -27.91 -1.16
N VAL A 51 -19.07 -26.96 -2.10
CA VAL A 51 -17.92 -26.35 -2.78
C VAL A 51 -17.04 -25.59 -1.79
N TYR A 52 -17.64 -24.77 -0.92
CA TYR A 52 -16.92 -24.07 0.14
C TYR A 52 -16.20 -25.06 1.08
N GLY A 53 -16.92 -26.06 1.59
CA GLY A 53 -16.39 -27.01 2.57
C GLY A 53 -15.15 -27.73 2.06
N LYS A 54 -15.20 -28.23 0.82
CA LYS A 54 -14.06 -28.91 0.18
C LYS A 54 -12.83 -28.00 0.06
N LEU A 55 -13.02 -26.74 -0.36
CA LEU A 55 -11.92 -25.79 -0.48
C LEU A 55 -11.38 -25.39 0.91
N ALA A 56 -12.27 -25.15 1.87
CA ALA A 56 -11.92 -24.77 3.24
C ALA A 56 -11.09 -25.84 3.95
N GLU A 57 -11.44 -27.11 3.80
CA GLU A 57 -10.69 -28.24 4.36
C GLU A 57 -9.27 -28.32 3.77
N ALA A 58 -9.15 -28.22 2.44
CA ALA A 58 -7.86 -28.26 1.77
C ALA A 58 -6.95 -27.09 2.18
N VAL A 59 -7.48 -25.86 2.16
CA VAL A 59 -6.75 -24.66 2.56
C VAL A 59 -6.34 -24.73 4.04
N ARG A 60 -7.23 -25.18 4.91
CA ARG A 60 -6.90 -25.36 6.33
C ARG A 60 -5.73 -26.30 6.52
N ALA A 61 -5.79 -27.48 5.89
CA ALA A 61 -4.74 -28.49 6.01
C ALA A 61 -3.38 -27.95 5.55
N ASP A 62 -3.35 -27.24 4.42
CA ASP A 62 -2.14 -26.63 3.88
C ASP A 62 -1.55 -25.55 4.81
N LEU A 63 -2.38 -24.67 5.35
CA LEU A 63 -1.93 -23.59 6.23
C LEU A 63 -1.49 -24.10 7.61
N GLU A 64 -2.20 -25.07 8.19
CA GLU A 64 -1.82 -25.69 9.45
C GLU A 64 -0.50 -26.49 9.28
N LYS A 65 -0.33 -27.18 8.15
CA LYS A 65 0.93 -27.84 7.78
C LYS A 65 2.07 -26.83 7.60
N LEU A 66 1.83 -25.71 6.92
CA LEU A 66 2.82 -24.63 6.77
C LEU A 66 3.33 -24.14 8.13
N LEU A 67 2.43 -23.85 9.07
CA LEU A 67 2.78 -23.44 10.43
C LEU A 67 3.48 -24.56 11.24
N GLN A 68 3.12 -25.81 10.98
CA GLN A 68 3.75 -26.96 11.63
C GLN A 68 5.19 -27.17 11.14
N GLU A 69 5.43 -27.06 9.84
CA GLU A 69 6.70 -27.42 9.20
C GLU A 69 7.69 -26.27 9.12
N HIS A 70 7.25 -25.00 9.14
CA HIS A 70 8.11 -23.84 8.90
C HIS A 70 8.04 -22.81 10.04
N GLU A 71 9.12 -22.05 10.21
CA GLU A 71 9.15 -20.81 10.97
C GLU A 71 9.07 -19.63 9.98
N ILE A 72 7.96 -18.90 9.93
CA ILE A 72 7.84 -17.73 9.06
C ILE A 72 8.40 -16.52 9.81
N ALA A 73 9.46 -15.91 9.26
CA ALA A 73 10.13 -14.79 9.91
C ALA A 73 9.30 -13.50 9.88
N ASP A 74 8.50 -13.31 8.83
CA ASP A 74 7.65 -12.13 8.67
C ASP A 74 6.33 -12.29 9.42
N ARG A 75 6.05 -11.29 10.25
CA ARG A 75 4.86 -11.29 11.11
C ARG A 75 3.60 -10.96 10.32
N SER A 76 3.68 -10.13 9.28
CA SER A 76 2.52 -9.81 8.42
C SER A 76 2.01 -11.07 7.73
N THR A 77 2.91 -11.87 7.17
CA THR A 77 2.60 -13.17 6.56
C THR A 77 1.98 -14.12 7.57
N LEU A 78 2.50 -14.19 8.80
CA LEU A 78 1.90 -14.99 9.87
C LEU A 78 0.49 -14.49 10.22
N GLN A 79 0.28 -13.18 10.28
CA GLN A 79 -1.04 -12.58 10.53
C GLN A 79 -2.02 -12.95 9.42
N ASP A 80 -1.61 -12.94 8.15
CA ASP A 80 -2.46 -13.34 7.02
C ASP A 80 -2.88 -14.81 7.09
N VAL A 81 -1.94 -15.69 7.44
CA VAL A 81 -2.22 -17.13 7.63
C VAL A 81 -3.20 -17.32 8.79
N GLN A 82 -2.96 -16.67 9.92
CA GLN A 82 -3.84 -16.75 11.09
C GLN A 82 -5.21 -16.11 10.81
N GLY A 83 -5.26 -15.02 10.05
CA GLY A 83 -6.49 -14.35 9.64
C GLY A 83 -7.37 -15.23 8.75
N THR A 84 -6.75 -15.97 7.82
CA THR A 84 -7.46 -16.96 7.01
C THR A 84 -8.03 -18.07 7.90
N LEU A 85 -7.21 -18.62 8.79
CA LEU A 85 -7.66 -19.70 9.66
C LEU A 85 -8.72 -19.22 10.69
N LEU A 86 -8.67 -17.95 11.11
CA LEU A 86 -9.71 -17.30 11.91
C LEU A 86 -11.03 -17.24 11.13
N ALA A 87 -11.01 -16.83 9.86
CA ALA A 87 -12.21 -16.80 9.02
C ALA A 87 -12.82 -18.20 8.91
N LEU A 88 -11.98 -19.23 8.70
CA LEU A 88 -12.42 -20.62 8.65
C LEU A 88 -12.95 -21.13 9.99
N ASP A 89 -12.36 -20.75 11.13
CA ASP A 89 -12.84 -21.13 12.46
C ASP A 89 -14.17 -20.47 12.80
N LEU A 90 -14.31 -19.19 12.47
CA LEU A 90 -15.56 -18.46 12.65
C LEU A 90 -16.68 -19.10 11.83
N HIS A 91 -16.41 -19.41 10.55
CA HIS A 91 -17.42 -20.01 9.68
C HIS A 91 -17.81 -21.43 10.11
N ALA A 92 -16.84 -22.21 10.59
CA ALA A 92 -17.09 -23.56 11.11
C ALA A 92 -17.66 -23.59 12.54
N GLY A 93 -17.93 -22.42 13.17
CA GLY A 93 -18.43 -22.34 14.54
C GLY A 93 -17.41 -22.76 15.62
N ARG A 94 -16.12 -22.86 15.27
CA ARG A 94 -15.01 -23.21 16.18
C ARG A 94 -14.58 -21.99 16.99
N HIS A 95 -15.49 -21.49 17.82
CA HIS A 95 -15.35 -20.21 18.51
C HIS A 95 -14.12 -20.11 19.44
N ASP A 96 -13.73 -21.19 20.13
CA ASP A 96 -12.53 -21.14 20.99
C ASP A 96 -11.24 -21.00 20.17
N ALA A 97 -11.12 -21.77 19.08
CA ALA A 97 -9.99 -21.67 18.16
C ALA A 97 -9.95 -20.28 17.50
N ALA A 98 -11.10 -19.73 17.11
CA ALA A 98 -11.19 -18.38 16.58
C ALA A 98 -10.68 -17.32 17.59
N LEU A 99 -11.08 -17.43 18.87
CA LEU A 99 -10.60 -16.51 19.92
C LEU A 99 -9.09 -16.64 20.15
N GLU A 100 -8.55 -17.86 20.14
CA GLU A 100 -7.11 -18.11 20.25
C GLU A 100 -6.35 -17.43 19.09
N ARG A 101 -6.83 -17.58 17.85
CA ARG A 101 -6.23 -16.92 16.69
C ARG A 101 -6.25 -15.42 16.77
N ILE A 102 -7.32 -14.82 17.30
CA ILE A 102 -7.39 -13.37 17.54
C ILE A 102 -6.26 -12.94 18.49
N GLN A 103 -6.01 -13.69 19.56
CA GLN A 103 -4.89 -13.38 20.47
C GLN A 103 -3.53 -13.50 19.79
N ILE A 104 -3.34 -14.53 18.96
CA ILE A 104 -2.11 -14.70 18.18
C ILE A 104 -1.92 -13.51 17.23
N ILE A 105 -2.94 -13.12 16.45
CA ILE A 105 -2.87 -11.99 15.51
C ILE A 105 -2.50 -10.69 16.23
N ARG A 106 -3.11 -10.41 17.39
CA ARG A 106 -2.80 -9.23 18.21
C ARG A 106 -1.39 -9.28 18.78
N GLY A 107 -0.91 -10.47 19.16
CA GLY A 107 0.46 -10.68 19.66
C GLY A 107 1.55 -10.51 18.59
N LEU A 108 1.21 -10.78 17.32
CA LEU A 108 2.11 -10.60 16.19
C LEU A 108 2.26 -9.14 15.74
N ASP A 109 1.25 -8.32 15.97
CA ASP A 109 1.28 -6.94 15.55
C ASP A 109 2.29 -6.13 16.39
N GLU A 110 2.79 -5.03 15.82
CA GLU A 110 3.61 -4.07 16.56
C GLU A 110 2.94 -2.71 16.66
N LYS A 111 2.02 -2.39 15.75
CA LYS A 111 1.30 -1.13 15.72
C LYS A 111 0.26 -1.10 16.82
N PRO A 112 0.27 -0.09 17.72
CA PRO A 112 -0.66 -0.02 18.84
C PRO A 112 -2.14 -0.11 18.41
N ALA A 113 -2.53 0.57 17.34
CA ALA A 113 -3.89 0.56 16.84
C ALA A 113 -4.33 -0.85 16.41
N ALA A 114 -3.52 -1.53 15.61
CA ALA A 114 -3.84 -2.84 15.06
C ALA A 114 -3.87 -3.94 16.15
N LYS A 115 -3.02 -3.86 17.19
CA LYS A 115 -3.12 -4.71 18.38
C LYS A 115 -4.48 -4.62 19.08
N LEU A 116 -5.05 -3.43 19.12
CA LEU A 116 -6.30 -3.16 19.82
C LEU A 116 -7.53 -3.52 18.98
N THR A 117 -7.45 -3.31 17.66
CA THR A 117 -8.59 -3.51 16.74
C THR A 117 -8.59 -4.87 16.04
N GLY A 118 -7.47 -5.60 16.04
CA GLY A 118 -7.34 -6.91 15.39
C GLY A 118 -8.40 -7.88 15.87
N GLY A 119 -9.18 -8.46 14.94
CA GLY A 119 -10.24 -9.43 15.25
C GLY A 119 -11.43 -8.89 16.06
N LEU A 120 -11.53 -7.58 16.31
CA LEU A 120 -12.54 -7.00 17.21
C LEU A 120 -13.98 -7.35 16.81
N LEU A 121 -14.28 -7.34 15.50
CA LEU A 121 -15.60 -7.69 14.98
C LEU A 121 -15.93 -9.16 15.24
N SER A 122 -15.03 -10.07 14.85
CA SER A 122 -15.17 -11.52 15.03
C SER A 122 -15.30 -11.88 16.51
N GLU A 123 -14.48 -11.29 17.37
CA GLU A 123 -14.54 -11.46 18.82
C GLU A 123 -15.91 -11.04 19.37
N SER A 124 -16.44 -9.91 18.92
CA SER A 124 -17.74 -9.38 19.37
C SER A 124 -18.90 -10.26 18.93
N ILE A 125 -18.84 -10.83 17.72
CA ILE A 125 -19.80 -11.81 17.22
C ILE A 125 -19.78 -13.06 18.09
N ILE A 126 -18.59 -13.61 18.36
CA ILE A 126 -18.42 -14.82 19.17
C ILE A 126 -18.96 -14.61 20.59
N LEU A 127 -18.59 -13.50 21.24
CA LEU A 127 -19.03 -13.20 22.61
C LEU A 127 -20.53 -12.94 22.69
N ALA A 128 -21.10 -12.26 21.69
CA ALA A 128 -22.54 -12.09 21.60
C ALA A 128 -23.24 -13.46 21.50
N ARG A 129 -22.78 -14.34 20.60
CA ARG A 129 -23.30 -15.72 20.47
C ARG A 129 -23.19 -16.54 21.77
N ARG A 130 -22.14 -16.33 22.57
CA ARG A 130 -21.94 -17.00 23.87
C ARG A 130 -22.79 -16.41 25.00
N SER A 131 -23.28 -15.19 24.86
CA SER A 131 -24.00 -14.49 25.94
C SER A 131 -25.41 -15.04 26.20
N GLY A 132 -25.94 -15.89 25.32
CA GLY A 132 -27.20 -16.59 25.53
C GLY A 132 -27.65 -17.36 24.30
N GLU A 133 -28.68 -18.19 24.48
CA GLU A 133 -29.43 -18.77 23.38
C GLU A 133 -30.44 -17.73 22.89
N PHE A 134 -30.31 -17.33 21.62
CA PHE A 134 -31.19 -16.32 21.03
C PHE A 134 -32.43 -16.99 20.42
N ARG A 135 -33.60 -16.47 20.78
CA ARG A 135 -34.90 -16.96 20.26
C ARG A 135 -35.07 -16.67 18.77
N ASP A 136 -34.44 -15.61 18.28
CA ASP A 136 -34.42 -15.19 16.89
C ASP A 136 -33.17 -14.36 16.57
N GLU A 137 -32.96 -14.11 15.29
CA GLU A 137 -31.83 -13.34 14.74
C GLU A 137 -31.84 -11.87 15.20
N ALA A 138 -33.01 -11.29 15.46
CA ALA A 138 -33.12 -9.90 15.91
C ALA A 138 -32.58 -9.71 17.33
N ALA A 139 -32.87 -10.65 18.23
CA ALA A 139 -32.31 -10.67 19.57
C ALA A 139 -30.78 -10.82 19.55
N PHE A 140 -30.24 -11.65 18.66
CA PHE A 140 -28.79 -11.78 18.47
C PHE A 140 -28.16 -10.46 18.01
N ARG A 141 -28.76 -9.77 17.02
CA ARG A 141 -28.26 -8.49 16.50
C ARG A 141 -28.17 -7.39 17.56
N VAL A 142 -29.18 -7.29 18.42
CA VAL A 142 -29.17 -6.35 19.56
C VAL A 142 -28.04 -6.70 20.54
N ALA A 143 -27.87 -7.98 20.87
CA ALA A 143 -26.79 -8.42 21.74
C ALA A 143 -25.40 -8.19 21.12
N PHE A 144 -25.24 -8.43 19.82
CA PHE A 144 -24.04 -8.10 19.06
C PHE A 144 -23.73 -6.62 19.13
N GLN A 145 -24.69 -5.75 18.80
CA GLN A 145 -24.48 -4.30 18.79
C GLN A 145 -24.03 -3.80 20.15
N ARG A 146 -24.69 -4.25 21.23
CA ARG A 146 -24.32 -3.92 22.61
C ARG A 146 -22.90 -4.38 22.95
N THR A 147 -22.55 -5.62 22.57
CA THR A 147 -21.23 -6.20 22.83
C THR A 147 -20.13 -5.45 22.08
N TYR A 148 -20.36 -5.15 20.80
CA TYR A 148 -19.41 -4.42 19.97
C TYR A 148 -19.22 -2.99 20.46
N ALA A 149 -20.30 -2.28 20.80
CA ALA A 149 -20.25 -0.94 21.37
C ALA A 149 -19.50 -0.91 22.72
N ALA A 150 -19.74 -1.89 23.60
CA ALA A 150 -19.03 -1.99 24.87
C ALA A 150 -17.52 -2.18 24.67
N LYS A 151 -17.12 -3.01 23.70
CA LYS A 151 -15.71 -3.18 23.34
C LYS A 151 -15.10 -1.92 22.75
N LEU A 152 -15.79 -1.25 21.82
CA LEU A 152 -15.33 0.03 21.26
C LEU A 152 -15.09 1.08 22.34
N ALA A 153 -15.98 1.17 23.33
CA ALA A 153 -15.86 2.12 24.45
C ALA A 153 -14.62 1.92 25.34
N THR A 154 -13.95 0.77 25.26
CA THR A 154 -12.69 0.51 25.98
C THR A 154 -11.44 0.95 25.20
N LEU A 155 -11.59 1.28 23.91
CA LEU A 155 -10.45 1.61 23.07
C LEU A 155 -10.02 3.08 23.29
N PRO A 156 -8.70 3.36 23.31
CA PRO A 156 -8.20 4.72 23.37
C PRO A 156 -8.37 5.42 22.01
N TRP A 157 -9.24 6.43 21.94
CA TRP A 157 -9.54 7.17 20.70
C TRP A 157 -8.30 7.69 19.98
N GLU A 158 -7.36 8.30 20.71
CA GLU A 158 -6.16 8.87 20.11
C GLU A 158 -5.37 7.82 19.31
N VAL A 159 -5.38 6.56 19.76
CA VAL A 159 -4.66 5.47 19.08
C VAL A 159 -5.46 4.84 17.94
N VAL A 160 -6.78 4.63 18.11
CA VAL A 160 -7.57 3.81 17.17
C VAL A 160 -8.47 4.64 16.23
N GLY A 161 -8.58 5.94 16.43
CA GLY A 161 -9.60 6.78 15.80
C GLY A 161 -9.67 6.65 14.28
N ASP A 162 -8.52 6.69 13.60
CA ASP A 162 -8.48 6.63 12.13
C ASP A 162 -8.79 5.22 11.61
N VAL A 163 -8.33 4.18 12.32
CA VAL A 163 -8.70 2.79 12.01
C VAL A 163 -10.21 2.59 12.14
N ILE A 164 -10.84 3.16 13.17
CA ILE A 164 -12.29 3.08 13.37
C ILE A 164 -13.04 3.83 12.26
N LYS A 165 -12.59 5.04 11.87
CA LYS A 165 -13.19 5.79 10.75
C LYS A 165 -13.12 5.01 9.44
N GLN A 166 -11.95 4.46 9.11
CA GLN A 166 -11.76 3.64 7.91
C GLN A 166 -12.62 2.36 7.97
N THR A 167 -12.71 1.74 9.14
CA THR A 167 -13.54 0.56 9.39
C THR A 167 -15.04 0.85 9.18
N LYS A 168 -15.53 2.01 9.61
CA LYS A 168 -16.89 2.48 9.35
C LYS A 168 -17.10 2.71 7.86
N GLY A 169 -16.25 3.51 7.23
CA GLY A 169 -16.37 3.86 5.82
C GLY A 169 -16.42 2.63 4.91
N ASN A 170 -15.50 1.68 5.10
CA ASN A 170 -15.48 0.43 4.35
C ASN A 170 -16.75 -0.41 4.57
N ALA A 171 -17.29 -0.44 5.79
CA ALA A 171 -18.53 -1.14 6.07
C ALA A 171 -19.75 -0.48 5.40
N GLU A 172 -19.78 0.85 5.28
CA GLU A 172 -20.88 1.60 4.66
C GLU A 172 -21.03 1.32 3.16
N ILE A 173 -19.93 1.18 2.43
CA ILE A 173 -19.93 0.99 0.97
C ILE A 173 -19.89 -0.48 0.54
N MET A 174 -19.66 -1.41 1.48
CA MET A 174 -19.65 -2.84 1.17
C MET A 174 -21.06 -3.32 0.78
N THR A 175 -21.15 -4.02 -0.35
CA THR A 175 -22.37 -4.67 -0.85
C THR A 175 -22.06 -6.06 -1.39
N GLU A 176 -23.04 -6.95 -1.41
CA GLU A 176 -22.88 -8.28 -2.03
C GLU A 176 -22.53 -8.18 -3.51
N ALA A 177 -23.19 -7.26 -4.23
CA ALA A 177 -22.93 -7.02 -5.65
C ALA A 177 -21.47 -6.62 -5.92
N LEU A 178 -20.89 -5.75 -5.08
CA LEU A 178 -19.48 -5.38 -5.17
C LEU A 178 -18.57 -6.60 -4.98
N VAL A 179 -18.82 -7.43 -3.96
CA VAL A 179 -18.03 -8.63 -3.69
C VAL A 179 -18.12 -9.61 -4.86
N VAL A 180 -19.34 -9.97 -5.29
CA VAL A 180 -19.57 -10.92 -6.38
C VAL A 180 -18.97 -10.41 -7.69
N GLY A 181 -19.27 -9.18 -8.07
CA GLY A 181 -18.78 -8.59 -9.31
C GLY A 181 -17.26 -8.47 -9.35
N ASN A 182 -16.62 -8.12 -8.22
CA ASN A 182 -15.16 -8.05 -8.14
C ASN A 182 -14.51 -9.42 -8.31
N LEU A 183 -14.99 -10.44 -7.58
CA LEU A 183 -14.45 -11.79 -7.64
C LEU A 183 -14.62 -12.44 -9.02
N SER A 184 -15.82 -12.30 -9.61
CA SER A 184 -16.08 -12.78 -10.96
C SER A 184 -15.18 -12.12 -12.00
N SER A 185 -15.01 -10.80 -11.92
CA SER A 185 -14.23 -10.04 -12.90
C SER A 185 -12.73 -10.28 -12.80
N GLN A 186 -12.23 -10.50 -11.58
CA GLN A 186 -10.80 -10.65 -11.31
C GLN A 186 -10.31 -12.09 -11.47
N PHE A 187 -11.09 -13.08 -11.05
CA PHE A 187 -10.60 -14.45 -10.87
C PHE A 187 -11.23 -15.49 -11.78
N GLN A 188 -12.47 -15.30 -12.24
CA GLN A 188 -13.13 -16.28 -13.12
C GLN A 188 -12.32 -16.57 -14.40
N PRO A 189 -11.78 -15.56 -15.12
CA PRO A 189 -11.05 -15.84 -16.37
C PRO A 189 -9.78 -16.68 -16.16
N GLY A 190 -9.09 -16.50 -15.02
CA GLY A 190 -7.94 -17.32 -14.66
C GLY A 190 -8.33 -18.77 -14.34
N ILE A 191 -9.43 -18.95 -13.62
CA ILE A 191 -9.97 -20.29 -13.28
C ILE A 191 -10.41 -21.01 -14.56
N ASP A 192 -11.15 -20.35 -15.46
CA ASP A 192 -11.62 -20.94 -16.72
C ASP A 192 -10.47 -21.47 -17.59
N ARG A 193 -9.31 -20.81 -17.56
CA ARG A 193 -8.12 -21.19 -18.34
C ARG A 193 -7.29 -22.28 -17.67
N THR A 194 -7.18 -22.25 -16.34
CA THR A 194 -6.27 -23.14 -15.60
C THR A 194 -6.94 -24.37 -15.00
N GLY A 195 -8.26 -24.32 -14.81
CA GLY A 195 -9.00 -25.35 -14.07
C GLY A 195 -8.58 -25.47 -12.59
N ALA A 196 -8.06 -24.39 -12.00
CA ALA A 196 -7.63 -24.36 -10.61
C ALA A 196 -7.80 -22.98 -9.96
N ILE A 197 -7.94 -22.99 -8.63
CA ILE A 197 -7.89 -21.81 -7.76
C ILE A 197 -6.50 -21.78 -7.10
N SER A 198 -5.75 -20.68 -7.22
CA SER A 198 -4.47 -20.53 -6.52
C SER A 198 -4.68 -20.35 -5.01
N GLY A 199 -3.65 -20.64 -4.21
CA GLY A 199 -3.68 -20.45 -2.75
C GLY A 199 -4.16 -19.07 -2.33
N ASP A 200 -3.68 -18.02 -3.00
CA ASP A 200 -4.05 -16.63 -2.70
C ASP A 200 -5.51 -16.36 -3.02
N VAL A 201 -5.98 -16.79 -4.19
CA VAL A 201 -7.39 -16.66 -4.57
C VAL A 201 -8.27 -17.45 -3.61
N ALA A 202 -7.89 -18.67 -3.21
CA ALA A 202 -8.66 -19.46 -2.25
C ALA A 202 -8.82 -18.74 -0.92
N ARG A 203 -7.75 -18.15 -0.38
CA ARG A 203 -7.80 -17.35 0.87
C ARG A 203 -8.77 -16.18 0.74
N VAL A 204 -8.73 -15.46 -0.39
CA VAL A 204 -9.67 -14.36 -0.68
C VAL A 204 -11.11 -14.86 -0.71
N LEU A 205 -11.39 -15.95 -1.44
CA LEU A 205 -12.75 -16.49 -1.56
C LEU A 205 -13.33 -16.94 -0.22
N LEU A 206 -12.53 -17.63 0.60
CA LEU A 206 -12.94 -18.10 1.92
C LEU A 206 -13.18 -16.94 2.90
N ALA A 207 -12.35 -15.89 2.83
CA ALA A 207 -12.56 -14.67 3.58
C ALA A 207 -13.86 -13.95 3.13
N GLN A 208 -14.13 -13.88 1.83
CA GLN A 208 -15.36 -13.26 1.32
C GLN A 208 -16.62 -14.06 1.65
N ARG A 209 -16.58 -15.41 1.63
CA ARG A 209 -17.69 -16.23 2.17
C ARG A 209 -17.95 -15.90 3.64
N THR A 210 -16.90 -15.73 4.43
CA THR A 210 -17.03 -15.32 5.85
C THR A 210 -17.65 -13.92 5.97
N ASN A 211 -17.21 -12.97 5.15
CA ASN A 211 -17.77 -11.61 5.13
C ASN A 211 -19.27 -11.64 4.80
N LEU A 212 -19.68 -12.35 3.75
CA LEU A 212 -21.07 -12.43 3.30
C LEU A 212 -21.96 -13.15 4.31
N ALA A 213 -21.47 -14.21 4.95
CA ALA A 213 -22.26 -14.98 5.90
C ALA A 213 -22.35 -14.36 7.30
N HIS A 214 -21.28 -13.68 7.76
CA HIS A 214 -21.17 -13.25 9.17
C HIS A 214 -21.11 -11.74 9.38
N TYR A 215 -20.59 -10.96 8.43
CA TYR A 215 -20.35 -9.52 8.65
C TYR A 215 -21.33 -8.62 7.91
N LEU A 216 -21.58 -8.89 6.62
CA LEU A 216 -22.50 -8.11 5.82
C LEU A 216 -23.93 -8.10 6.40
N PRO A 217 -24.46 -9.20 6.95
CA PRO A 217 -25.77 -9.18 7.59
C PRO A 217 -25.82 -8.22 8.79
N LEU A 218 -24.72 -8.01 9.51
CA LEU A 218 -24.61 -7.15 10.69
C LEU A 218 -24.17 -5.71 10.36
N LYS A 219 -24.22 -5.32 9.08
CA LYS A 219 -23.72 -4.03 8.59
C LYS A 219 -24.36 -2.85 9.32
N ALA A 220 -25.67 -2.85 9.49
CA ALA A 220 -26.39 -1.72 10.09
C ALA A 220 -25.97 -1.49 11.55
N GLU A 221 -25.95 -2.57 12.34
CA GLU A 221 -25.56 -2.56 13.75
C GLU A 221 -24.09 -2.18 13.92
N ARG A 222 -23.21 -2.71 13.06
CA ARG A 222 -21.78 -2.39 13.02
C ARG A 222 -21.55 -0.91 12.74
N VAL A 223 -22.16 -0.38 11.68
CA VAL A 223 -22.01 1.04 11.29
C VAL A 223 -22.55 1.95 12.38
N ALA A 224 -23.72 1.63 12.97
CA ALA A 224 -24.29 2.42 14.05
C ALA A 224 -23.38 2.47 15.29
N ALA A 225 -22.79 1.34 15.70
CA ALA A 225 -21.87 1.30 16.84
C ALA A 225 -20.58 2.10 16.58
N LEU A 226 -20.00 1.96 15.39
CA LEU A 226 -18.80 2.73 14.99
C LEU A 226 -19.10 4.23 14.92
N ALA A 227 -20.23 4.61 14.32
CA ALA A 227 -20.65 6.00 14.21
C ALA A 227 -20.86 6.64 15.60
N ALA A 228 -21.51 5.92 16.53
CA ALA A 228 -21.69 6.39 17.89
C ALA A 228 -20.37 6.60 18.63
N TYR A 229 -19.41 5.68 18.46
CA TYR A 229 -18.08 5.79 19.04
C TYR A 229 -17.28 6.97 18.44
N ILE A 230 -17.35 7.19 17.13
CA ILE A 230 -16.73 8.35 16.47
C ILE A 230 -17.35 9.65 16.97
N ALA A 231 -18.68 9.73 17.05
CA ALA A 231 -19.39 10.92 17.49
C ALA A 231 -19.08 11.31 18.94
N SER A 232 -18.93 10.32 19.85
CA SER A 232 -18.58 10.58 21.25
C SER A 232 -17.13 10.99 21.48
N HIS A 233 -16.27 10.88 20.45
CA HIS A 233 -14.85 11.19 20.53
C HIS A 233 -14.39 12.20 19.46
N GLN A 234 -15.30 12.99 18.87
CA GLN A 234 -14.93 14.06 17.93
C GLN A 234 -14.03 15.10 18.60
N LYS A 235 -12.73 14.83 18.55
CA LYS A 235 -11.66 15.76 18.87
C LYS A 235 -10.78 15.87 17.63
N THR A 236 -10.49 17.09 17.24
CA THR A 236 -9.52 17.36 16.19
C THR A 236 -8.14 16.97 16.70
N LYS A 237 -7.49 16.01 16.05
CA LYS A 237 -6.07 15.72 16.29
C LYS A 237 -5.25 16.98 16.05
N PRO A 238 -4.26 17.30 16.91
CA PRO A 238 -3.44 18.49 16.72
C PRO A 238 -2.69 18.40 15.38
N ASP A 239 -2.71 19.48 14.60
CA ASP A 239 -1.87 19.58 13.40
C ASP A 239 -0.48 20.07 13.78
N ILE A 240 0.50 19.17 13.73
CA ILE A 240 1.90 19.49 14.04
C ILE A 240 2.64 20.07 12.83
N TRP A 241 2.11 19.92 11.61
CA TRP A 241 2.83 20.21 10.38
C TRP A 241 2.90 21.72 10.11
N ALA A 242 1.85 22.46 10.45
CA ALA A 242 1.84 23.93 10.34
C ALA A 242 3.01 24.56 11.11
N ALA A 243 3.31 24.06 12.32
CA ALA A 243 4.43 24.54 13.14
C ALA A 243 5.81 24.09 12.61
N ARG A 244 5.86 23.03 11.81
CA ARG A 244 7.09 22.48 11.21
C ARG A 244 7.37 23.03 9.81
N ALA A 245 6.37 23.64 9.18
CA ALA A 245 6.42 24.11 7.80
C ALA A 245 7.51 25.17 7.60
N VAL A 246 8.12 25.12 6.43
CA VAL A 246 9.05 26.13 5.90
C VAL A 246 8.48 26.60 4.58
N ASP A 247 8.29 27.91 4.45
CA ASP A 247 7.93 28.55 3.19
C ASP A 247 9.10 29.42 2.71
N LEU A 248 9.49 29.26 1.46
CA LEU A 248 10.54 30.04 0.81
C LEU A 248 9.97 31.14 -0.10
N ALA A 249 8.66 31.33 -0.12
CA ALA A 249 8.03 32.47 -0.80
C ALA A 249 8.61 33.80 -0.28
N GLY A 250 9.03 34.67 -1.20
CA GLY A 250 9.64 35.95 -0.88
C GLY A 250 11.10 35.90 -0.41
N VAL A 251 11.70 34.70 -0.27
CA VAL A 251 13.14 34.58 0.03
C VAL A 251 13.96 34.92 -1.22
N SER A 252 14.88 35.87 -1.11
CA SER A 252 15.78 36.28 -2.20
C SER A 252 16.99 35.35 -2.33
N GLY A 253 17.56 35.25 -3.53
CA GLY A 253 18.83 34.53 -3.77
C GLY A 253 18.71 33.01 -3.77
N LEU A 254 17.49 32.47 -3.94
CA LEU A 254 17.29 31.03 -4.09
C LEU A 254 17.85 30.53 -5.41
N THR A 255 18.56 29.40 -5.36
CA THR A 255 19.01 28.70 -6.57
C THR A 255 17.90 27.78 -7.09
N PRO A 256 17.52 27.83 -8.38
CA PRO A 256 16.57 26.88 -8.93
C PRO A 256 17.01 25.42 -8.74
N VAL A 257 16.09 24.55 -8.35
CA VAL A 257 16.36 23.11 -8.12
C VAL A 257 15.43 22.30 -9.01
N VAL A 258 16.01 21.50 -9.90
CA VAL A 258 15.22 20.56 -10.72
C VAL A 258 14.83 19.36 -9.87
N VAL A 259 13.53 19.13 -9.77
CA VAL A 259 12.92 18.03 -9.01
C VAL A 259 12.16 17.11 -9.98
N GLY A 260 12.61 15.87 -10.06
CA GLY A 260 11.96 14.84 -10.87
C GLY A 260 10.74 14.25 -10.15
N ILE A 261 9.62 14.13 -10.85
CA ILE A 261 8.44 13.39 -10.39
C ILE A 261 8.33 12.14 -11.26
N TRP A 262 8.86 11.02 -10.75
CA TRP A 262 8.79 9.74 -11.43
C TRP A 262 7.54 9.00 -10.99
N ASP A 263 6.46 9.14 -11.76
CA ASP A 263 5.11 8.77 -11.32
C ASP A 263 4.19 8.48 -12.54
N SER A 264 2.91 8.26 -12.28
CA SER A 264 1.81 8.05 -13.24
C SER A 264 1.53 9.17 -14.24
N GLY A 265 2.15 10.34 -14.05
CA GLY A 265 2.07 11.48 -14.96
C GLY A 265 1.80 12.81 -14.25
N VAL A 266 2.19 13.92 -14.86
CA VAL A 266 2.09 15.26 -14.26
C VAL A 266 1.46 16.22 -15.26
N ASP A 267 0.37 16.86 -14.86
CA ASP A 267 -0.12 18.07 -15.51
C ASP A 267 0.73 19.26 -15.06
N VAL A 268 1.85 19.49 -15.73
CA VAL A 268 2.79 20.55 -15.34
C VAL A 268 2.19 21.95 -15.49
N ALA A 269 1.13 22.11 -16.30
CA ALA A 269 0.47 23.39 -16.56
C ALA A 269 -0.15 24.02 -15.30
N VAL A 270 -0.51 23.20 -14.30
CA VAL A 270 -1.11 23.68 -13.04
C VAL A 270 -0.07 24.28 -12.06
N PHE A 271 1.22 24.26 -12.40
CA PHE A 271 2.32 24.77 -11.57
C PHE A 271 3.08 25.94 -12.24
N PRO A 272 2.43 27.09 -12.51
CA PRO A 272 3.04 28.19 -13.24
C PRO A 272 4.31 28.69 -12.54
N GLY A 273 5.38 28.87 -13.32
CA GLY A 273 6.69 29.34 -12.82
C GLY A 273 7.54 28.29 -12.10
N GLN A 274 7.01 27.09 -11.86
CA GLN A 274 7.73 25.97 -11.24
C GLN A 274 7.96 24.83 -12.22
N GLN A 275 7.70 25.00 -13.51
CA GLN A 275 7.94 23.99 -14.54
C GLN A 275 9.42 23.98 -14.90
N TRP A 276 10.03 22.80 -14.95
CA TRP A 276 11.27 22.63 -15.72
C TRP A 276 10.94 22.72 -17.21
N ARG A 277 11.84 23.27 -18.02
CA ARG A 277 11.65 23.34 -19.48
C ARG A 277 12.91 22.90 -20.21
N ASN A 278 12.77 21.97 -21.15
CA ASN A 278 13.81 21.71 -22.16
C ASN A 278 13.81 22.91 -23.12
N ALA A 279 14.90 23.69 -23.12
CA ALA A 279 15.04 24.87 -23.97
C ALA A 279 15.43 24.53 -25.41
N ALA A 280 15.84 23.28 -25.67
CA ALA A 280 16.22 22.81 -26.98
C ALA A 280 15.05 22.23 -27.79
N GLU A 281 13.88 22.09 -27.16
CA GLU A 281 12.68 21.48 -27.75
C GLU A 281 11.56 22.49 -28.04
N GLU A 282 10.85 22.25 -29.14
CA GLU A 282 9.59 22.90 -29.50
C GLU A 282 8.45 21.89 -29.56
N ALA A 283 7.20 22.34 -29.40
CA ALA A 283 6.03 21.45 -29.51
C ALA A 283 5.70 21.19 -31.00
N ASN A 284 6.53 20.43 -31.71
CA ASN A 284 6.47 20.32 -33.17
C ASN A 284 6.40 18.86 -33.70
N GLY A 285 6.40 17.87 -32.80
CA GLY A 285 6.36 16.45 -33.12
C GLY A 285 7.70 15.87 -33.53
N ARG A 286 8.82 16.51 -33.17
CA ARG A 286 10.19 16.08 -33.47
C ARG A 286 11.01 16.02 -32.19
N ASP A 287 12.14 15.35 -32.31
CA ASP A 287 13.22 15.37 -31.32
C ASP A 287 14.23 16.40 -31.85
N ASP A 288 14.10 17.64 -31.38
CA ASP A 288 14.84 18.79 -31.92
C ASP A 288 16.31 18.78 -31.43
N ASP A 289 16.56 18.22 -30.24
CA ASP A 289 17.89 18.15 -29.63
C ASP A 289 18.63 16.82 -29.88
N GLY A 290 17.94 15.82 -30.44
CA GLY A 290 18.47 14.51 -30.78
C GLY A 290 18.73 13.60 -29.59
N ASN A 291 18.07 13.84 -28.44
CA ASN A 291 18.23 13.08 -27.21
C ASN A 291 17.46 11.74 -27.19
N GLY A 292 16.65 11.48 -28.22
CA GLY A 292 15.85 10.26 -28.39
C GLY A 292 14.40 10.37 -27.88
N TYR A 293 13.97 11.54 -27.41
CA TYR A 293 12.62 11.81 -26.94
C TYR A 293 11.99 12.93 -27.78
N VAL A 294 10.82 12.65 -28.34
CA VAL A 294 10.06 13.65 -29.09
C VAL A 294 9.35 14.59 -28.13
N ASP A 295 9.47 15.90 -28.36
CA ASP A 295 8.80 16.97 -27.63
C ASP A 295 8.92 16.84 -26.09
N ASP A 296 10.09 16.50 -25.54
CA ASP A 296 10.30 16.35 -24.09
C ASP A 296 10.37 17.69 -23.31
N LEU A 297 9.45 18.60 -23.66
CA LEU A 297 9.38 19.99 -23.21
C LEU A 297 9.46 20.17 -21.70
N HIS A 298 8.91 19.22 -20.94
CA HIS A 298 8.83 19.27 -19.47
C HIS A 298 9.25 17.95 -18.81
N GLY A 299 9.92 17.08 -19.57
CA GLY A 299 10.36 15.75 -19.16
C GLY A 299 9.93 14.66 -20.14
N ILE A 300 9.99 13.40 -19.71
CA ILE A 300 9.81 12.22 -20.59
C ILE A 300 8.68 11.31 -20.11
N ALA A 301 8.15 10.50 -21.01
CA ALA A 301 7.08 9.57 -20.69
C ALA A 301 7.22 8.23 -21.41
N TYR A 302 6.69 7.19 -20.76
CA TYR A 302 6.60 5.85 -21.32
C TYR A 302 5.16 5.35 -21.31
N ASP A 303 4.76 4.65 -22.36
CA ASP A 303 3.48 3.95 -22.43
C ASP A 303 3.50 2.62 -21.62
N LEU A 304 2.39 1.90 -21.62
CA LEU A 304 2.26 0.61 -20.88
C LEU A 304 3.23 -0.47 -21.40
N LYS A 305 3.84 -0.27 -22.58
CA LYS A 305 4.81 -1.17 -23.19
C LYS A 305 6.24 -0.67 -23.02
N ALA A 306 6.47 0.33 -22.17
CA ALA A 306 7.75 0.99 -21.96
C ALA A 306 8.35 1.53 -23.26
N ARG A 307 7.50 2.04 -24.16
CA ARG A 307 7.93 2.79 -25.34
C ARG A 307 7.86 4.29 -25.04
N PRO A 308 8.88 5.08 -25.43
CA PRO A 308 8.83 6.53 -25.28
C PRO A 308 7.61 7.12 -25.98
N VAL A 309 6.97 8.08 -25.33
CA VAL A 309 5.84 8.86 -25.84
C VAL A 309 5.95 10.31 -25.33
N PRO A 310 5.44 11.31 -26.06
CA PRO A 310 5.58 12.72 -25.67
C PRO A 310 4.65 13.14 -24.51
N ASP A 311 3.57 12.39 -24.27
CA ASP A 311 2.53 12.79 -23.33
C ASP A 311 2.96 12.61 -21.86
N LEU A 312 3.25 13.69 -21.14
CA LEU A 312 3.55 13.63 -19.68
C LEU A 312 2.36 13.30 -18.79
N LEU A 313 1.15 13.37 -19.35
CA LEU A 313 -0.09 12.99 -18.71
C LEU A 313 -0.91 12.17 -19.69
N LEU A 314 -1.57 11.12 -19.23
CA LEU A 314 -2.33 10.23 -20.12
C LEU A 314 -3.43 11.02 -20.85
N PRO A 315 -3.49 11.01 -22.20
CA PRO A 315 -4.51 11.76 -22.91
C PRO A 315 -5.90 11.17 -22.63
N LEU A 316 -6.82 12.00 -22.17
CA LEU A 316 -8.22 11.61 -21.93
C LEU A 316 -8.99 11.50 -23.25
N THR A 317 -9.82 10.45 -23.37
CA THR A 317 -10.87 10.40 -24.40
C THR A 317 -11.89 11.52 -24.20
N GLU A 318 -12.69 11.82 -25.21
CA GLU A 318 -13.77 12.82 -25.10
C GLU A 318 -14.75 12.49 -23.96
N GLU A 319 -15.13 11.21 -23.84
CA GLU A 319 -15.99 10.72 -22.77
C GLU A 319 -15.36 10.87 -21.38
N GLN A 320 -14.09 10.47 -21.22
CA GLN A 320 -13.37 10.61 -19.95
C GLN A 320 -13.22 12.08 -19.56
N ARG A 321 -12.96 12.95 -20.53
CA ARG A 321 -12.86 14.40 -20.30
C ARG A 321 -14.20 14.99 -19.86
N ALA A 322 -15.29 14.61 -20.53
CA ALA A 322 -16.64 15.05 -20.15
C ALA A 322 -17.04 14.53 -18.75
N ASN A 323 -16.62 13.30 -18.40
CA ASN A 323 -16.91 12.68 -17.11
C ASN A 323 -15.88 13.01 -16.01
N TYR A 324 -14.86 13.83 -16.27
CA TYR A 324 -13.84 14.17 -15.27
C TYR A 324 -14.41 14.70 -13.95
N PRO A 325 -15.40 15.62 -13.94
CA PRO A 325 -16.04 16.06 -12.71
C PRO A 325 -16.75 14.91 -11.96
N GLY A 326 -17.37 13.98 -12.68
CA GLY A 326 -18.04 12.81 -12.11
C GLY A 326 -17.05 11.86 -11.44
N MET A 327 -15.94 11.53 -12.12
CA MET A 327 -14.86 10.71 -11.56
C MET A 327 -14.24 11.34 -10.30
N ARG A 328 -14.01 12.66 -10.35
CA ARG A 328 -13.52 13.43 -9.19
C ARG A 328 -14.49 13.35 -8.01
N ASN A 329 -15.80 13.53 -8.26
CA ASN A 329 -16.81 13.48 -7.20
C ASN A 329 -16.92 12.08 -6.58
N LEU A 330 -16.88 11.02 -7.40
CA LEU A 330 -16.88 9.64 -6.89
C LEU A 330 -15.66 9.34 -6.04
N THR A 331 -14.48 9.77 -6.49
CA THR A 331 -13.21 9.59 -5.76
C THR A 331 -13.23 10.37 -4.45
N LYS A 332 -13.68 11.64 -4.49
CA LYS A 332 -13.88 12.46 -3.28
C LYS A 332 -14.86 11.78 -2.33
N GLY A 333 -15.98 11.27 -2.82
CA GLY A 333 -16.95 10.55 -2.01
C GLY A 333 -16.35 9.33 -1.32
N LEU A 334 -15.45 8.61 -1.99
CA LEU A 334 -14.77 7.44 -1.43
C LEU A 334 -13.86 7.83 -0.28
N LEU A 335 -13.08 8.89 -0.49
CA LEU A 335 -12.17 9.44 0.50
C LEU A 335 -12.91 9.99 1.71
N ASP A 336 -13.99 10.75 1.48
CA ASP A 336 -14.84 11.32 2.54
C ASP A 336 -15.48 10.20 3.37
N VAL A 337 -16.00 9.13 2.73
CA VAL A 337 -16.53 7.95 3.43
C VAL A 337 -15.47 7.30 4.32
N GLN A 338 -14.25 7.10 3.81
CA GLN A 338 -13.15 6.51 4.56
C GLN A 338 -12.72 7.39 5.75
N ALA A 339 -12.76 8.71 5.57
CA ALA A 339 -12.49 9.70 6.62
C ALA A 339 -13.66 9.90 7.60
N SER A 340 -14.79 9.21 7.40
CA SER A 340 -16.04 9.43 8.14
C SER A 340 -16.54 10.88 8.08
N ILE A 341 -16.36 11.52 6.92
CA ILE A 341 -16.88 12.83 6.58
C ILE A 341 -18.20 12.65 5.82
N GLU A 342 -19.27 13.27 6.30
CA GLU A 342 -20.54 13.33 5.58
C GLU A 342 -20.52 14.52 4.61
N SER A 343 -20.55 14.23 3.31
CA SER A 343 -20.55 15.22 2.23
C SER A 343 -21.59 14.85 1.15
N PRO A 344 -21.94 15.79 0.24
CA PRO A 344 -22.74 15.47 -0.93
C PRO A 344 -22.11 14.35 -1.77
N GLU A 345 -20.78 14.37 -1.94
CA GLU A 345 -20.04 13.36 -2.69
C GLU A 345 -20.06 11.99 -2.00
N ALA A 346 -19.92 11.95 -0.67
CA ALA A 346 -20.03 10.71 0.10
C ALA A 346 -21.44 10.12 -0.01
N SER A 347 -22.47 10.97 0.04
CA SER A 347 -23.87 10.56 -0.10
C SER A 347 -24.15 9.99 -1.49
N GLU A 348 -23.66 10.64 -2.54
CA GLU A 348 -23.80 10.17 -3.91
C GLU A 348 -23.03 8.87 -4.14
N LEU A 349 -21.81 8.72 -3.60
CA LEU A 349 -21.09 7.46 -3.66
C LEU A 349 -21.89 6.35 -2.98
N LYS A 350 -22.37 6.55 -1.76
CA LYS A 350 -23.18 5.54 -1.03
C LYS A 350 -24.39 5.09 -1.87
N LYS A 351 -25.04 6.05 -2.55
CA LYS A 351 -26.17 5.77 -3.47
C LYS A 351 -25.72 4.94 -4.69
N VAL A 352 -24.64 5.33 -5.37
CA VAL A 352 -24.06 4.58 -6.49
C VAL A 352 -23.71 3.15 -6.07
N MET A 353 -23.00 3.00 -4.94
CA MET A 353 -22.60 1.69 -4.40
C MET A 353 -23.80 0.81 -4.05
N SER A 354 -24.87 1.39 -3.50
CA SER A 354 -26.10 0.66 -3.16
C SER A 354 -26.88 0.16 -4.39
N GLY A 355 -26.80 0.87 -5.52
CA GLY A 355 -27.46 0.51 -6.77
C GLY A 355 -26.58 -0.29 -7.74
N LEU A 356 -25.32 -0.53 -7.40
CA LEU A 356 -24.34 -1.20 -8.25
C LEU A 356 -24.72 -2.67 -8.45
N LYS A 357 -24.80 -3.11 -9.71
CA LYS A 357 -25.00 -4.52 -10.06
C LYS A 357 -23.66 -5.23 -10.29
N PRO A 358 -23.56 -6.56 -10.09
CA PRO A 358 -22.30 -7.29 -10.27
C PRO A 358 -21.61 -7.04 -11.62
N GLU A 359 -22.37 -6.98 -12.72
CA GLU A 359 -21.86 -6.73 -14.07
C GLU A 359 -21.30 -5.31 -14.28
N ALA A 360 -21.72 -4.35 -13.46
CA ALA A 360 -21.25 -2.97 -13.49
C ALA A 360 -20.03 -2.72 -12.59
N VAL A 361 -19.62 -3.71 -11.78
CA VAL A 361 -18.49 -3.56 -10.84
C VAL A 361 -17.17 -3.38 -11.59
N LYS A 362 -16.92 -4.16 -12.64
CA LYS A 362 -15.69 -4.05 -13.43
C LYS A 362 -15.49 -2.64 -14.00
N PRO A 363 -16.40 -2.08 -14.81
CA PRO A 363 -16.21 -0.74 -15.35
C PRO A 363 -16.14 0.32 -14.25
N PHE A 364 -16.86 0.14 -13.14
CA PHE A 364 -16.75 1.05 -12.00
C PHE A 364 -15.34 1.05 -11.37
N ILE A 365 -14.77 -0.12 -11.09
CA ILE A 365 -13.42 -0.25 -10.52
C ILE A 365 -12.35 0.23 -11.50
N GLU A 366 -12.42 -0.16 -12.77
CA GLU A 366 -11.44 0.25 -13.79
C GLU A 366 -11.46 1.78 -14.00
N ASN A 367 -12.62 2.42 -13.88
CA ASN A 367 -12.73 3.87 -13.95
C ASN A 367 -12.13 4.57 -12.71
N LEU A 368 -12.33 4.02 -11.50
CA LEU A 368 -11.68 4.53 -10.29
C LEU A 368 -10.16 4.37 -10.36
N ASN A 369 -9.67 3.21 -10.82
CA ASN A 369 -8.24 2.97 -11.03
C ASN A 369 -7.64 3.95 -12.05
N PHE A 370 -8.35 4.17 -13.15
CA PHE A 370 -7.95 5.12 -14.18
C PHE A 370 -7.81 6.53 -13.60
N PHE A 371 -8.83 7.02 -12.88
CA PHE A 371 -8.78 8.35 -12.27
C PHE A 371 -7.67 8.47 -11.22
N GLY A 372 -7.50 7.43 -10.40
CA GLY A 372 -6.38 7.33 -9.46
C GLY A 372 -5.05 7.52 -10.17
N ASN A 373 -4.77 6.71 -11.20
CA ASN A 373 -3.56 6.81 -12.00
C ASN A 373 -3.43 8.19 -12.68
N TYR A 374 -4.50 8.71 -13.28
CA TYR A 374 -4.47 9.99 -13.99
C TYR A 374 -4.13 11.17 -13.08
N THR A 375 -4.55 11.13 -11.81
CA THR A 375 -4.39 12.27 -10.90
C THR A 375 -3.18 12.19 -9.97
N HIS A 376 -2.65 10.99 -9.74
CA HIS A 376 -1.68 10.72 -8.68
C HIS A 376 -0.38 11.51 -8.84
N GLY A 377 0.28 11.48 -10.00
CA GLY A 377 1.57 12.16 -10.16
C GLY A 377 1.46 13.69 -10.09
N THR A 378 0.35 14.28 -10.54
CA THR A 378 0.09 15.73 -10.37
C THR A 378 -0.12 16.09 -8.90
N HIS A 379 -0.81 15.23 -8.16
CA HIS A 379 -1.00 15.40 -6.71
C HIS A 379 0.33 15.37 -5.96
N VAL A 380 1.16 14.37 -6.25
CA VAL A 380 2.53 14.24 -5.73
C VAL A 380 3.40 15.45 -6.08
N ALA A 381 3.35 15.93 -7.33
CA ALA A 381 4.11 17.09 -7.79
C ALA A 381 3.75 18.37 -7.01
N GLY A 382 2.47 18.57 -6.71
CA GLY A 382 2.03 19.72 -5.92
C GLY A 382 2.57 19.71 -4.49
N ILE A 383 2.69 18.54 -3.86
CA ILE A 383 3.31 18.41 -2.53
C ILE A 383 4.82 18.69 -2.64
N ALA A 384 5.48 18.15 -3.67
CA ALA A 384 6.91 18.33 -3.90
C ALA A 384 7.30 19.80 -4.16
N ALA A 385 6.38 20.62 -4.69
CA ALA A 385 6.61 22.03 -5.02
C ALA A 385 6.11 23.03 -3.96
N ALA A 386 5.34 22.58 -2.96
CA ALA A 386 4.65 23.46 -2.02
C ALA A 386 5.60 24.40 -1.25
N GLY A 387 5.31 25.71 -1.27
CA GLY A 387 6.09 26.74 -0.58
C GLY A 387 7.55 26.84 -1.03
N ASN A 388 7.88 26.42 -2.27
CA ASN A 388 9.23 26.49 -2.80
C ASN A 388 9.26 27.05 -4.24
N PRO A 389 9.36 28.38 -4.43
CA PRO A 389 9.37 28.99 -5.77
C PRO A 389 10.63 28.64 -6.60
N ALA A 390 11.65 28.05 -5.98
CA ALA A 390 12.86 27.63 -6.66
C ALA A 390 12.73 26.27 -7.36
N VAL A 391 11.68 25.48 -7.07
CA VAL A 391 11.48 24.18 -7.72
C VAL A 391 11.25 24.34 -9.22
N ARG A 392 11.85 23.44 -9.99
CA ARG A 392 11.58 23.19 -11.41
C ARG A 392 11.17 21.73 -11.56
N LEU A 393 9.87 21.48 -11.68
CA LEU A 393 9.27 20.16 -11.80
C LEU A 393 9.54 19.58 -13.18
N LEU A 394 10.15 18.41 -13.22
CA LEU A 394 10.39 17.61 -14.42
C LEU A 394 9.60 16.30 -14.28
N GLY A 395 8.73 16.00 -15.24
CA GLY A 395 7.92 14.78 -15.23
C GLY A 395 8.66 13.58 -15.81
N ALA A 396 8.58 12.42 -15.17
CA ALA A 396 8.94 11.14 -15.76
C ALA A 396 7.76 10.18 -15.63
N ARG A 397 6.97 10.01 -16.70
CA ARG A 397 5.73 9.23 -16.63
C ARG A 397 5.98 7.72 -16.78
N ILE A 398 5.44 6.95 -15.85
CA ILE A 398 5.18 5.51 -15.97
C ILE A 398 3.68 5.33 -16.26
N THR A 399 3.33 4.53 -17.27
CA THR A 399 1.93 4.18 -17.49
C THR A 399 1.57 2.92 -16.71
N PHE A 400 0.62 3.03 -15.78
CA PHE A 400 0.10 1.89 -15.02
C PHE A 400 -1.19 1.35 -15.65
N ASP A 401 -1.31 0.03 -15.68
CA ASP A 401 -2.54 -0.62 -16.13
C ASP A 401 -3.67 -0.36 -15.14
N HIS A 402 -4.81 0.14 -15.62
CA HIS A 402 -5.98 0.42 -14.78
C HIS A 402 -7.01 -0.71 -14.85
N ARG A 403 -6.80 -1.70 -15.72
CA ARG A 403 -7.69 -2.86 -15.90
C ARG A 403 -7.59 -3.82 -14.72
N MET A 404 -8.70 -4.50 -14.40
CA MET A 404 -8.72 -5.50 -13.33
C MET A 404 -7.85 -6.74 -13.64
N ILE A 405 -7.70 -7.05 -14.93
CA ILE A 405 -6.78 -8.07 -15.42
C ILE A 405 -5.69 -7.34 -16.20
N PRO A 406 -4.45 -7.27 -15.68
CA PRO A 406 -3.34 -6.64 -16.39
C PRO A 406 -2.96 -7.47 -17.63
N ASP A 407 -2.16 -6.90 -18.53
CA ASP A 407 -1.58 -7.69 -19.61
C ASP A 407 -0.71 -8.85 -19.08
N VAL A 408 -0.65 -9.92 -19.87
CA VAL A 408 0.22 -11.08 -19.57
C VAL A 408 1.67 -10.59 -19.51
N PRO A 409 2.40 -10.82 -18.40
CA PRO A 409 3.81 -10.48 -18.34
C PRO A 409 4.62 -11.23 -19.39
N THR A 410 5.57 -10.55 -20.03
CA THR A 410 6.51 -11.16 -20.98
C THR A 410 7.94 -10.74 -20.68
N ARG A 411 8.90 -11.58 -21.06
CA ARG A 411 10.33 -11.27 -20.89
C ARG A 411 10.72 -10.01 -21.65
N GLU A 412 10.25 -9.89 -22.88
CA GLU A 412 10.49 -8.73 -23.74
C GLU A 412 9.99 -7.43 -23.10
N GLN A 413 8.84 -7.48 -22.42
CA GLN A 413 8.33 -6.33 -21.67
C GLN A 413 9.22 -6.01 -20.47
N ALA A 414 9.61 -7.02 -19.68
CA ALA A 414 10.48 -6.84 -18.53
C ALA A 414 11.87 -6.28 -18.92
N GLU A 415 12.41 -6.68 -20.07
CA GLU A 415 13.65 -6.14 -20.63
C GLU A 415 13.48 -4.68 -21.07
N ARG A 416 12.34 -4.31 -21.67
CA ARG A 416 12.02 -2.91 -21.98
C ARG A 416 11.82 -2.05 -20.74
N ASP A 417 11.11 -2.55 -19.72
CA ASP A 417 10.91 -1.84 -18.45
C ASP A 417 12.27 -1.56 -17.78
N ALA A 418 13.15 -2.56 -17.74
CA ALA A 418 14.51 -2.42 -17.25
C ALA A 418 15.34 -1.41 -18.06
N ALA A 419 15.19 -1.38 -19.39
CA ALA A 419 15.84 -0.38 -20.23
C ALA A 419 15.30 1.03 -19.97
N ALA A 420 13.99 1.19 -19.85
CA ALA A 420 13.34 2.47 -19.54
C ALA A 420 13.77 3.00 -18.18
N MET A 421 13.88 2.15 -17.14
CA MET A 421 14.39 2.57 -15.82
C MET A 421 15.81 3.16 -15.91
N ARG A 422 16.71 2.53 -16.67
CA ARG A 422 18.07 3.07 -16.91
C ARG A 422 18.03 4.39 -17.67
N ALA A 423 17.18 4.46 -18.70
CA ALA A 423 17.07 5.65 -19.53
C ALA A 423 16.51 6.85 -18.76
N VAL A 424 15.51 6.63 -17.90
CA VAL A 424 14.93 7.69 -17.04
C VAL A 424 15.97 8.27 -16.09
N VAL A 425 16.75 7.42 -15.41
CA VAL A 425 17.79 7.91 -14.51
C VAL A 425 18.90 8.63 -15.28
N SER A 426 19.33 8.10 -16.43
CA SER A 426 20.29 8.77 -17.31
C SER A 426 19.78 10.15 -17.76
N TYR A 427 18.51 10.25 -18.14
CA TYR A 427 17.87 11.53 -18.48
C TYR A 427 17.87 12.49 -17.30
N PHE A 428 17.54 12.03 -16.09
CA PHE A 428 17.64 12.86 -14.88
C PHE A 428 19.05 13.42 -14.64
N GLN A 429 20.10 12.62 -14.87
CA GLN A 429 21.48 13.10 -14.76
C GLN A 429 21.79 14.17 -15.81
N GLN A 430 21.40 13.93 -17.07
CA GLN A 430 21.60 14.88 -18.17
C GLN A 430 20.90 16.22 -17.91
N GLN A 431 19.68 16.17 -17.36
CA GLN A 431 18.90 17.35 -17.00
C GLN A 431 19.24 17.93 -15.62
N LYS A 432 20.29 17.41 -14.96
CA LYS A 432 20.82 17.89 -13.67
C LYS A 432 19.76 17.93 -12.57
N VAL A 433 18.87 16.94 -12.57
CA VAL A 433 17.92 16.70 -11.48
C VAL A 433 18.70 16.48 -10.20
N ARG A 434 18.24 17.08 -9.09
CA ARG A 434 18.92 16.95 -7.78
C ARG A 434 18.14 16.10 -6.78
N VAL A 435 16.81 16.05 -6.95
CA VAL A 435 15.91 15.28 -6.10
C VAL A 435 14.86 14.63 -7.00
N VAL A 436 14.59 13.34 -6.80
CA VAL A 436 13.53 12.62 -7.50
C VAL A 436 12.57 12.05 -6.47
N ASN A 437 11.28 12.31 -6.63
CA ASN A 437 10.24 11.59 -5.90
C ASN A 437 9.78 10.36 -6.69
N MET A 438 9.69 9.21 -6.01
CA MET A 438 9.22 7.94 -6.57
C MET A 438 8.09 7.38 -5.68
N SER A 439 6.85 7.46 -6.17
CA SER A 439 5.66 7.02 -5.43
C SER A 439 4.96 5.87 -6.13
N TRP A 440 5.73 4.82 -6.42
CA TRP A 440 5.30 3.57 -7.04
C TRP A 440 6.11 2.41 -6.46
N GLY A 441 5.64 1.18 -6.66
CA GLY A 441 6.35 -0.01 -6.22
C GLY A 441 5.96 -1.26 -6.97
N GLY A 442 6.82 -2.27 -6.91
CA GLY A 442 6.57 -3.59 -7.50
C GLY A 442 7.28 -4.69 -6.73
N THR A 443 6.72 -5.90 -6.79
CA THR A 443 7.25 -7.10 -6.13
C THR A 443 7.28 -8.28 -7.10
N PRO A 444 8.04 -9.35 -6.81
CA PRO A 444 7.94 -10.60 -7.56
C PRO A 444 6.49 -11.12 -7.58
N ARG A 445 5.78 -11.00 -6.46
CA ARG A 445 4.40 -11.50 -6.32
C ARG A 445 3.41 -10.72 -7.18
N SER A 446 3.61 -9.42 -7.44
CA SER A 446 2.73 -8.70 -8.37
C SER A 446 2.82 -9.23 -9.81
N ILE A 447 4.00 -9.72 -10.23
CA ILE A 447 4.18 -10.36 -11.54
C ILE A 447 3.52 -11.76 -11.55
N GLU A 448 3.67 -12.54 -10.47
CA GLU A 448 2.95 -13.81 -10.33
C GLU A 448 1.43 -13.62 -10.38
N ALA A 449 0.90 -12.61 -9.69
CA ALA A 449 -0.53 -12.29 -9.70
C ALA A 449 -1.03 -11.91 -11.09
N ALA A 450 -0.24 -11.17 -11.87
CA ALA A 450 -0.57 -10.84 -13.26
C ALA A 450 -0.62 -12.09 -14.16
N PHE A 451 0.31 -13.04 -13.98
CA PHE A 451 0.22 -14.34 -14.65
C PHE A 451 -1.02 -15.13 -14.21
N GLU A 452 -1.32 -15.16 -12.91
CA GLU A 452 -2.48 -15.86 -12.33
C GLU A 452 -3.81 -15.34 -12.87
N ALA A 453 -4.01 -14.02 -12.86
CA ALA A 453 -5.22 -13.38 -13.40
C ALA A 453 -5.44 -13.71 -14.89
N ASN A 454 -4.35 -13.95 -15.61
CA ASN A 454 -4.39 -14.34 -17.02
C ASN A 454 -4.46 -15.85 -17.26
N GLY A 455 -4.39 -16.69 -16.22
CA GLY A 455 -4.25 -18.14 -16.37
C GLY A 455 -2.99 -18.55 -17.12
N ALA A 456 -1.91 -17.79 -16.93
CA ALA A 456 -0.63 -17.94 -17.61
C ALA A 456 0.50 -18.30 -16.62
N GLY A 457 1.72 -18.46 -17.16
CA GLY A 457 2.93 -18.79 -16.37
C GLY A 457 3.08 -20.28 -16.03
N GLY A 458 2.20 -21.15 -16.53
CA GLY A 458 2.29 -22.61 -16.32
C GLY A 458 1.93 -23.03 -14.89
N THR A 459 2.69 -23.99 -14.34
CA THR A 459 2.52 -24.45 -12.96
C THR A 459 2.87 -23.33 -11.96
N PRO A 460 2.38 -23.37 -10.70
CA PRO A 460 2.73 -22.35 -9.71
C PRO A 460 4.25 -22.17 -9.51
N GLU A 461 5.01 -23.27 -9.58
CA GLU A 461 6.48 -23.27 -9.50
C GLU A 461 7.12 -22.60 -10.72
N ALA A 462 6.67 -22.95 -11.94
CA ALA A 462 7.17 -22.33 -13.16
C ALA A 462 6.85 -20.83 -13.19
N ARG A 463 5.64 -20.45 -12.77
CA ARG A 463 5.20 -19.07 -12.64
C ARG A 463 6.07 -18.29 -11.66
N ARG A 464 6.32 -18.84 -10.46
CA ARG A 464 7.21 -18.20 -9.46
C ARG A 464 8.59 -17.96 -10.05
N LYS A 465 9.17 -18.97 -10.70
CA LYS A 465 10.50 -18.87 -11.33
C LYS A 465 10.55 -17.79 -12.42
N THR A 466 9.56 -17.75 -13.32
CA THR A 466 9.51 -16.75 -14.39
C THR A 466 9.25 -15.34 -13.86
N ALA A 467 8.34 -15.19 -12.89
CA ALA A 467 8.08 -13.91 -12.24
C ALA A 467 9.34 -13.37 -11.54
N ARG A 468 10.09 -14.25 -10.85
CA ARG A 468 11.41 -13.93 -10.29
C ARG A 468 12.36 -13.43 -11.37
N GLU A 469 12.54 -14.17 -12.46
CA GLU A 469 13.42 -13.77 -13.56
C GLU A 469 13.09 -12.37 -14.08
N TYR A 470 11.80 -12.06 -14.30
CA TYR A 470 11.37 -10.77 -14.82
C TYR A 470 11.55 -9.64 -13.81
N PHE A 471 11.24 -9.91 -12.55
CA PHE A 471 11.45 -8.96 -11.46
C PHE A 471 12.93 -8.60 -11.30
N GLU A 472 13.83 -9.59 -11.37
CA GLU A 472 15.27 -9.36 -11.24
C GLU A 472 15.83 -8.44 -12.31
N LEU A 473 15.31 -8.50 -13.55
CA LEU A 473 15.71 -7.58 -14.63
C LEU A 473 15.46 -6.11 -14.22
N SER A 474 14.27 -5.83 -13.69
CA SER A 474 13.90 -4.49 -13.22
C SER A 474 14.67 -4.09 -11.96
N ARG A 475 14.78 -5.00 -10.98
CA ARG A 475 15.50 -4.74 -9.72
C ARG A 475 16.96 -4.40 -9.96
N VAL A 476 17.67 -5.19 -10.77
CA VAL A 476 19.08 -4.97 -11.13
C VAL A 476 19.21 -3.65 -11.88
N ALA A 477 18.40 -3.44 -12.93
CA ALA A 477 18.47 -2.23 -13.74
C ALA A 477 18.26 -0.95 -12.92
N LEU A 478 17.22 -0.93 -12.07
CA LEU A 478 16.95 0.20 -11.21
C LEU A 478 18.07 0.40 -10.20
N THR A 479 18.50 -0.65 -9.49
CA THR A 479 19.57 -0.54 -8.48
C THR A 479 20.88 -0.02 -9.08
N GLU A 480 21.28 -0.50 -10.26
CA GLU A 480 22.47 -0.03 -10.97
C GLU A 480 22.32 1.43 -11.40
N ALA A 481 21.17 1.79 -11.97
CA ALA A 481 20.90 3.14 -12.42
C ALA A 481 20.92 4.15 -11.26
N LEU A 482 20.21 3.87 -10.16
CA LEU A 482 20.20 4.71 -8.96
C LEU A 482 21.62 4.87 -8.38
N ARG A 483 22.41 3.79 -8.34
CA ARG A 483 23.80 3.83 -7.87
C ARG A 483 24.71 4.68 -8.76
N ALA A 484 24.46 4.70 -10.06
CA ALA A 484 25.23 5.48 -11.03
C ALA A 484 24.94 7.00 -10.98
N ALA A 485 23.95 7.42 -10.19
CA ALA A 485 23.54 8.82 -10.01
C ALA A 485 23.69 9.31 -8.54
N PRO A 486 24.91 9.25 -7.94
CA PRO A 486 25.13 9.61 -6.54
C PRO A 486 24.85 11.08 -6.19
N GLU A 487 24.76 11.96 -7.19
CA GLU A 487 24.43 13.37 -7.09
C GLU A 487 22.93 13.67 -6.94
N ILE A 488 22.09 12.66 -7.19
CA ILE A 488 20.63 12.73 -7.14
C ILE A 488 20.13 12.02 -5.88
N LEU A 489 19.33 12.70 -5.06
CA LEU A 489 18.60 12.06 -3.97
C LEU A 489 17.29 11.47 -4.49
N PHE A 490 17.11 10.17 -4.37
CA PHE A 490 15.87 9.46 -4.71
C PHE A 490 15.04 9.24 -3.44
N VAL A 491 13.90 9.92 -3.35
CA VAL A 491 12.97 9.84 -2.23
C VAL A 491 11.84 8.89 -2.59
N VAL A 492 11.71 7.79 -1.86
CA VAL A 492 10.86 6.66 -2.24
C VAL A 492 9.76 6.41 -1.20
N ALA A 493 8.55 6.10 -1.65
CA ALA A 493 7.46 5.72 -0.75
C ALA A 493 7.68 4.32 -0.16
N ALA A 494 7.45 4.12 1.15
CA ALA A 494 7.69 2.84 1.82
C ALA A 494 6.75 1.70 1.36
N GLY A 495 5.52 2.02 0.96
CA GLY A 495 4.46 1.07 0.64
C GLY A 495 3.23 1.22 1.55
N ASN A 496 2.09 0.69 1.11
CA ASN A 496 0.79 0.85 1.79
C ASN A 496 0.17 -0.48 2.23
N SER A 497 1.00 -1.51 2.45
CA SER A 497 0.55 -2.87 2.71
C SER A 497 0.69 -3.32 4.16
N ASN A 498 1.14 -2.44 5.07
CA ASN A 498 1.48 -2.80 6.44
C ASN A 498 2.43 -4.02 6.52
N SER A 499 3.38 -4.10 5.59
CA SER A 499 4.30 -5.22 5.44
C SER A 499 5.75 -4.76 5.55
N ASP A 500 6.66 -5.72 5.78
CA ASP A 500 8.09 -5.47 5.70
C ASP A 500 8.53 -5.41 4.23
N ALA A 501 8.91 -4.23 3.75
CA ALA A 501 9.28 -4.00 2.36
C ALA A 501 10.48 -4.86 1.90
N LYS A 502 11.36 -5.29 2.82
CA LYS A 502 12.49 -6.18 2.52
C LYS A 502 12.06 -7.63 2.40
N PHE A 503 11.10 -8.08 3.23
CA PHE A 503 10.56 -9.43 3.12
C PHE A 503 9.80 -9.63 1.79
N ASP A 504 9.06 -8.60 1.37
CA ASP A 504 8.33 -8.56 0.09
C ASP A 504 9.22 -8.26 -1.11
N GLU A 505 10.50 -7.95 -0.87
CA GLU A 505 11.47 -7.53 -1.89
C GLU A 505 10.93 -6.40 -2.76
N THR A 506 10.27 -5.40 -2.16
CA THR A 506 9.67 -4.30 -2.92
C THR A 506 10.74 -3.42 -3.55
N ILE A 507 10.60 -3.05 -4.82
CA ILE A 507 11.39 -1.95 -5.42
C ILE A 507 10.49 -0.74 -5.67
N PRO A 508 11.00 0.49 -5.49
CA PRO A 508 12.36 0.85 -5.07
C PRO A 508 12.59 0.77 -3.55
N SER A 509 11.55 0.66 -2.70
CA SER A 509 11.69 0.87 -1.25
C SER A 509 12.63 -0.11 -0.54
N GLY A 510 12.80 -1.33 -1.06
CA GLY A 510 13.75 -2.33 -0.56
C GLY A 510 15.18 -2.16 -1.06
N ILE A 511 15.48 -1.14 -1.89
CA ILE A 511 16.84 -0.84 -2.37
C ILE A 511 17.58 0.00 -1.34
N ASP A 512 18.69 -0.54 -0.82
CA ASP A 512 19.56 0.13 0.16
C ASP A 512 20.77 0.76 -0.54
N LEU A 513 20.71 2.09 -0.74
CA LEU A 513 21.76 2.90 -1.35
C LEU A 513 21.90 4.25 -0.62
N PRO A 514 23.11 4.85 -0.53
CA PRO A 514 23.32 6.12 0.17
C PRO A 514 22.51 7.32 -0.37
N ASN A 515 22.03 7.23 -1.60
CA ASN A 515 21.24 8.25 -2.28
C ASN A 515 19.76 7.87 -2.44
N VAL A 516 19.30 6.84 -1.73
CA VAL A 516 17.88 6.46 -1.62
C VAL A 516 17.41 6.76 -0.19
N LEU A 517 16.25 7.40 -0.06
CA LEU A 517 15.64 7.73 1.22
C LEU A 517 14.18 7.30 1.23
N THR A 518 13.86 6.28 2.03
CA THR A 518 12.52 5.68 2.09
C THR A 518 11.66 6.34 3.15
N VAL A 519 10.41 6.63 2.77
CA VAL A 519 9.50 7.48 3.55
C VAL A 519 8.24 6.73 3.94
N GLY A 520 8.05 6.56 5.26
CA GLY A 520 6.81 6.07 5.87
C GLY A 520 5.76 7.18 6.06
N ALA A 521 4.50 6.79 6.26
CA ALA A 521 3.38 7.73 6.39
C ALA A 521 2.87 7.83 7.84
N VAL A 522 2.76 9.07 8.30
CA VAL A 522 2.10 9.46 9.55
C VAL A 522 0.95 10.43 9.26
N ASP A 523 0.07 10.62 10.23
CA ASP A 523 -1.06 11.55 10.15
C ASP A 523 -0.71 13.00 10.57
N GLN A 524 -1.72 13.85 10.71
CA GLN A 524 -1.58 15.24 11.15
C GLN A 524 -1.01 15.42 12.57
N ALA A 525 -1.12 14.41 13.43
CA ALA A 525 -0.56 14.41 14.79
C ALA A 525 0.84 13.75 14.86
N GLY A 526 1.32 13.19 13.75
CA GLY A 526 2.59 12.46 13.70
C GLY A 526 2.47 11.00 14.14
N GLU A 527 1.25 10.45 14.18
CA GLU A 527 1.00 9.05 14.53
C GLU A 527 1.12 8.14 13.29
N GLU A 528 1.65 6.93 13.49
CA GLU A 528 1.86 5.97 12.40
C GLU A 528 0.53 5.52 11.79
N THR A 529 0.41 5.65 10.46
CA THR A 529 -0.81 5.23 9.76
C THR A 529 -0.94 3.70 9.73
N SER A 530 -2.18 3.19 9.68
CA SER A 530 -2.44 1.75 9.64
C SER A 530 -1.83 1.07 8.42
N PHE A 531 -1.78 1.76 7.28
CA PHE A 531 -1.33 1.22 6.00
C PHE A 531 0.18 1.30 5.78
N THR A 532 0.92 2.19 6.43
CA THR A 532 2.35 2.38 6.09
C THR A 532 3.12 1.07 6.25
N SER A 533 3.83 0.66 5.20
CA SER A 533 4.80 -0.42 5.28
C SER A 533 5.97 0.00 6.17
N PHE A 534 6.63 -0.98 6.76
CA PHE A 534 7.71 -0.80 7.75
C PHE A 534 8.94 -1.62 7.35
N GLY A 535 9.98 -1.56 8.17
CA GLY A 535 11.22 -2.30 7.96
C GLY A 535 12.44 -1.45 8.29
N LYS A 536 13.62 -2.07 8.34
CA LYS A 536 14.89 -1.38 8.62
C LYS A 536 15.29 -0.36 7.55
N ASN A 537 14.67 -0.46 6.39
CA ASN A 537 14.87 0.40 5.23
C ASN A 537 14.04 1.69 5.28
N VAL A 538 13.11 1.86 6.25
CA VAL A 538 12.35 3.12 6.37
C VAL A 538 13.15 4.15 7.17
N ASP A 539 13.58 5.21 6.49
CA ASP A 539 14.50 6.21 7.04
C ASP A 539 13.80 7.34 7.80
N VAL A 540 12.66 7.80 7.29
CA VAL A 540 11.93 8.96 7.82
C VAL A 540 10.43 8.79 7.64
N HIS A 541 9.64 9.55 8.41
CA HIS A 541 8.19 9.55 8.35
C HIS A 541 7.68 10.97 8.13
N ALA A 542 6.73 11.14 7.19
CA ALA A 542 6.15 12.43 6.86
C ALA A 542 4.62 12.32 6.71
N ASN A 543 3.95 13.48 6.63
CA ASN A 543 2.50 13.53 6.50
C ASN A 543 2.04 12.79 5.24
N GLY A 544 1.28 11.71 5.43
CA GLY A 544 0.74 10.89 4.35
C GLY A 544 -0.74 10.57 4.54
N PHE A 545 -1.46 11.26 5.43
CA PHE A 545 -2.88 11.04 5.67
C PHE A 545 -3.67 12.32 5.40
N GLU A 546 -4.67 12.24 4.53
CA GLU A 546 -5.55 13.36 4.18
C GLU A 546 -4.79 14.62 3.68
N VAL A 547 -3.72 14.41 2.90
CA VAL A 547 -2.85 15.46 2.39
C VAL A 547 -3.48 16.10 1.16
N GLU A 548 -3.77 17.39 1.24
CA GLU A 548 -4.35 18.15 0.13
C GLU A 548 -3.29 18.58 -0.90
N SER A 549 -3.56 18.33 -2.18
CA SER A 549 -2.72 18.80 -3.28
C SER A 549 -3.51 19.01 -4.58
N ALA A 550 -2.81 19.46 -5.62
CA ALA A 550 -3.34 19.75 -6.93
C ALA A 550 -3.76 18.48 -7.71
N LEU A 551 -4.75 18.64 -8.58
CA LEU A 551 -5.16 17.67 -9.58
C LEU A 551 -4.93 18.26 -10.98
N PRO A 552 -4.87 17.42 -12.04
CA PRO A 552 -4.92 17.92 -13.42
C PRO A 552 -6.08 18.89 -13.63
N GLY A 553 -5.84 19.95 -14.39
CA GLY A 553 -6.80 21.04 -14.60
C GLY A 553 -6.98 22.01 -13.42
N GLY A 554 -6.18 21.90 -12.35
CA GLY A 554 -6.08 22.89 -11.28
C GLY A 554 -7.01 22.69 -10.08
N GLY A 555 -7.79 21.61 -10.06
CA GLY A 555 -8.58 21.21 -8.88
C GLY A 555 -7.69 20.80 -7.70
N ARG A 556 -8.29 20.59 -6.53
CA ARG A 556 -7.59 20.06 -5.34
C ARG A 556 -8.39 18.92 -4.70
N LEU A 557 -7.67 17.98 -4.10
CA LEU A 557 -8.24 16.86 -3.35
C LEU A 557 -7.24 16.34 -2.30
N LYS A 558 -7.75 15.71 -1.24
CA LYS A 558 -6.95 15.09 -0.19
C LYS A 558 -6.72 13.62 -0.48
N TYR A 559 -5.47 13.16 -0.53
CA TYR A 559 -5.13 11.75 -0.65
C TYR A 559 -4.37 11.25 0.57
N SER A 560 -4.43 9.94 0.79
CA SER A 560 -3.70 9.24 1.85
C SER A 560 -2.84 8.14 1.24
N GLY A 561 -1.60 8.03 1.69
CA GLY A 561 -0.62 7.05 1.25
C GLY A 561 0.81 7.49 1.57
N THR A 562 1.74 6.54 1.58
CA THR A 562 3.19 6.83 1.58
C THR A 562 3.60 7.63 0.34
N SER A 563 2.82 7.53 -0.75
CA SER A 563 2.91 8.40 -1.91
C SER A 563 2.72 9.90 -1.62
N MET A 564 1.98 10.26 -0.58
CA MET A 564 1.83 11.66 -0.15
C MET A 564 2.90 12.05 0.89
N ALA A 565 3.45 11.07 1.60
CA ALA A 565 4.56 11.30 2.55
C ALA A 565 5.89 11.56 1.84
N ALA A 566 6.27 10.74 0.85
CA ALA A 566 7.52 10.89 0.10
C ALA A 566 7.75 12.31 -0.47
N PRO A 567 6.78 12.96 -1.14
CA PRO A 567 7.01 14.27 -1.73
C PRO A 567 7.18 15.39 -0.68
N ASN A 568 6.73 15.21 0.57
CA ASN A 568 7.05 16.16 1.64
C ASN A 568 8.56 16.17 1.96
N VAL A 569 9.20 15.01 1.90
CA VAL A 569 10.65 14.87 2.12
C VAL A 569 11.42 15.37 0.89
N ALA A 570 10.96 15.06 -0.33
CA ALA A 570 11.54 15.60 -1.55
C ALA A 570 11.47 17.14 -1.58
N ASN A 571 10.36 17.73 -1.14
CA ASN A 571 10.20 19.17 -1.01
C ASN A 571 11.21 19.77 0.00
N LEU A 572 11.41 19.15 1.16
CA LEU A 572 12.41 19.61 2.13
C LEU A 572 13.83 19.54 1.55
N ALA A 573 14.20 18.43 0.91
CA ALA A 573 15.50 18.30 0.24
C ALA A 573 15.71 19.42 -0.80
N ALA A 574 14.70 19.69 -1.63
CA ALA A 574 14.74 20.78 -2.59
C ALA A 574 14.85 22.17 -1.93
N LYS A 575 14.21 22.40 -0.78
CA LYS A 575 14.34 23.65 -0.02
C LYS A 575 15.76 23.84 0.52
N LEU A 576 16.39 22.79 1.04
CA LEU A 576 17.77 22.83 1.52
C LEU A 576 18.73 23.16 0.37
N LEU A 577 18.55 22.53 -0.80
CA LEU A 577 19.34 22.78 -2.00
C LEU A 577 19.11 24.18 -2.59
N ALA A 578 17.89 24.71 -2.55
CA ALA A 578 17.60 26.06 -3.00
C ALA A 578 18.31 27.13 -2.16
N LEU A 579 18.43 26.89 -0.86
CA LEU A 579 19.14 27.74 0.09
C LEU A 579 20.66 27.55 0.03
N ARG A 580 21.15 26.34 -0.28
CA ARG A 580 22.57 26.00 -0.37
C ARG A 580 22.82 24.97 -1.48
N PRO A 581 23.07 25.41 -2.72
CA PRO A 581 23.13 24.52 -3.89
C PRO A 581 24.31 23.54 -3.89
N GLN A 582 25.39 23.86 -3.15
CA GLN A 582 26.60 23.05 -3.05
C GLN A 582 26.48 21.83 -2.12
N LEU A 583 25.35 21.67 -1.41
CA LEU A 583 25.14 20.49 -0.57
C LEU A 583 25.20 19.22 -1.42
N THR A 584 25.96 18.25 -0.92
CA THR A 584 25.96 16.87 -1.41
C THR A 584 24.70 16.13 -0.95
N VAL A 585 24.36 15.01 -1.60
CA VAL A 585 23.24 14.15 -1.17
C VAL A 585 23.42 13.71 0.28
N ALA A 586 24.63 13.33 0.67
CA ALA A 586 24.94 12.91 2.04
C ALA A 586 24.66 14.04 3.07
N GLU A 587 25.02 15.29 2.77
CA GLU A 587 24.75 16.42 3.66
C GLU A 587 23.26 16.77 3.73
N VAL A 588 22.53 16.68 2.61
CA VAL A 588 21.07 16.86 2.60
C VAL A 588 20.41 15.80 3.48
N THR A 589 20.77 14.53 3.30
CA THR A 589 20.23 13.42 4.09
C THR A 589 20.57 13.57 5.58
N ASP A 590 21.82 13.94 5.93
CA ASP A 590 22.23 14.18 7.32
C ASP A 590 21.40 15.29 7.99
N LEU A 591 21.19 16.41 7.28
CA LEU A 591 20.38 17.53 7.78
C LEU A 591 18.92 17.14 8.03
N ILE A 592 18.37 16.25 7.21
CA ILE A 592 17.01 15.71 7.37
C ILE A 592 16.99 14.76 8.57
N GLN A 593 17.84 13.74 8.59
CA GLN A 593 17.83 12.68 9.60
C GLN A 593 18.20 13.15 11.00
N ARG A 594 19.10 14.14 11.15
CA ARG A 594 19.42 14.73 12.46
C ARG A 594 18.35 15.65 13.02
N ALA A 595 17.46 16.15 12.16
CA ALA A 595 16.39 17.04 12.56
C ALA A 595 15.12 16.30 12.99
N VAL A 596 14.98 15.01 12.70
CA VAL A 596 13.76 14.27 13.00
C VAL A 596 13.46 14.23 14.50
N ASP A 597 12.18 14.25 14.83
CA ASP A 597 11.72 13.93 16.18
C ASP A 597 11.43 12.43 16.26
N ARG A 598 11.98 11.76 17.26
CA ARG A 598 11.83 10.31 17.41
C ARG A 598 10.67 9.99 18.34
N SER A 599 9.81 9.05 17.96
CA SER A 599 8.78 8.52 18.87
C SER A 599 9.43 7.82 20.06
N ALA A 600 8.70 7.73 21.17
CA ALA A 600 9.19 7.12 22.41
C ALA A 600 9.58 5.64 22.25
N ASP A 601 8.90 4.92 21.34
CA ASP A 601 9.20 3.53 20.99
C ASP A 601 10.27 3.37 19.89
N GLY A 602 10.78 4.48 19.34
CA GLY A 602 11.81 4.51 18.32
C GLY A 602 11.36 4.07 16.92
N ARG A 603 10.07 3.76 16.71
CA ARG A 603 9.53 3.33 15.41
C ARG A 603 9.46 4.47 14.39
N ILE A 604 9.13 5.67 14.85
CA ILE A 604 8.82 6.82 14.00
C ILE A 604 9.98 7.81 14.05
N GLN A 605 10.48 8.15 12.86
CA GLN A 605 11.47 9.21 12.64
C GLN A 605 10.79 10.39 11.94
N LEU A 606 10.14 11.24 12.73
CA LEU A 606 9.19 12.25 12.26
C LEU A 606 9.89 13.46 11.65
N LEU A 607 9.61 13.75 10.37
CA LEU A 607 10.19 14.84 9.61
C LEU A 607 10.00 16.21 10.32
N ASN A 608 11.06 17.03 10.38
CA ASN A 608 11.00 18.38 10.91
C ASN A 608 11.70 19.38 9.96
N PRO A 609 10.99 19.87 8.92
CA PRO A 609 11.54 20.80 7.94
C PRO A 609 12.17 22.06 8.54
N ARG A 610 11.51 22.69 9.51
CA ARG A 610 12.02 23.89 10.20
C ARG A 610 13.36 23.63 10.86
N ARG A 611 13.48 22.54 11.62
CA ARG A 611 14.73 22.19 12.31
C ARG A 611 15.85 21.83 11.33
N SER A 612 15.57 21.17 10.21
CA SER A 612 16.58 20.94 9.16
C SER A 612 17.14 22.24 8.60
N VAL A 613 16.29 23.24 8.36
CA VAL A 613 16.73 24.56 7.88
C VAL A 613 17.49 25.34 8.96
N GLU A 614 17.12 25.20 10.24
CA GLU A 614 17.88 25.77 11.36
C GLU A 614 19.29 25.16 11.46
N LEU A 615 19.40 23.83 11.35
CA LEU A 615 20.68 23.14 11.30
C LEU A 615 21.55 23.64 10.13
N LEU A 616 20.95 23.78 8.94
CA LEU A 616 21.62 24.35 7.78
C LEU A 616 22.21 25.74 8.10
N ARG A 617 21.41 26.64 8.67
CA ARG A 617 21.84 28.01 9.03
C ARG A 617 22.94 28.02 10.10
N SER A 618 22.85 27.14 11.10
CA SER A 618 23.86 27.05 12.17
C SER A 618 25.23 26.60 11.69
N ALA A 619 25.29 25.80 10.62
CA ALA A 619 26.54 25.39 9.99
C ALA A 619 27.30 26.54 9.31
N ASN A 620 26.69 27.72 9.12
CA ASN A 620 27.37 28.93 8.64
C ASN A 620 28.08 29.72 9.76
N SER A 621 27.85 29.39 11.03
CA SER A 621 28.40 30.15 12.19
C SER A 621 29.68 29.54 12.77
N ARG A 622 30.25 28.54 12.09
CA ARG A 622 31.57 27.93 12.36
C ARG A 622 32.39 28.03 11.10
#